data_AF-S4P7L3-F1
#
_entry.id   AF-S4P7L3-F1
#
_cell.length_a   1.000
_cell.length_b   1.000
_cell.length_c   1.000
_cell.angle_alpha   90.00
_cell.angle_beta   90.00
_cell.angle_gamma   90.00
#
_symmetry.space_group_name_H-M   'P 1'
#
loop_
_entity.id
_entity.type
_entity.pdbx_description
1 polymer ?
#
loop_
_entity_poly.entity_id
_entity_poly.type
_entity_poly.pdbx_seq_one_letter_code
_entity_poly.pdbx_strand_id
1 'polypeptide(L)'
;MSTKSKSSDSLTKSNGNDSIWKRALLPNAEWPDKEEFLDVIYWMRQAIGIILGLCWGLLPLKGFLGLLLFVIVNAAVIYVYVSSFQNVDEEEYGGMWEITKEGFMTSFAGFLVTWIIMFTGLHSTSEL
;
A
#
# COMPACT_ATOMS: atom_id res chain seq x y z
N MET A 1 -31.32 17.93 -40.55
CA MET A 1 -29.99 17.47 -40.99
C MET A 1 -28.97 18.50 -40.51
N SER A 2 -28.34 18.24 -39.35
CA SER A 2 -27.24 19.07 -38.86
C SER A 2 -26.26 18.13 -38.17
N THR A 3 -25.21 17.83 -38.91
CA THR A 3 -24.04 17.05 -38.52
C THR A 3 -23.19 17.90 -37.57
N LYS A 4 -23.01 17.46 -36.33
CA LYS A 4 -21.91 17.94 -35.49
C LYS A 4 -21.18 16.73 -34.91
N SER A 5 -20.01 16.50 -35.48
CA SER A 5 -19.05 15.45 -35.17
C SER A 5 -18.66 15.46 -33.70
N LYS A 6 -19.05 14.43 -32.95
CA LYS A 6 -18.41 14.07 -31.69
C LYS A 6 -17.28 13.08 -32.03
N SER A 7 -16.14 13.68 -32.38
CA SER A 7 -14.90 12.98 -32.68
C SER A 7 -14.28 12.49 -31.37
N SER A 8 -14.04 11.18 -31.29
CA SER A 8 -12.85 10.60 -30.66
C SER A 8 -12.67 10.73 -29.14
N ASP A 9 -13.49 10.01 -28.36
CA ASP A 9 -13.24 9.76 -26.91
C ASP A 9 -13.11 8.25 -26.60
N SER A 10 -12.51 7.47 -27.51
CA SER A 10 -12.52 6.00 -27.38
C SER A 10 -11.18 5.28 -27.60
N LEU A 11 -10.02 5.96 -27.52
CA LEU A 11 -8.73 5.30 -27.84
C LEU A 11 -7.59 5.46 -26.82
N THR A 12 -7.80 6.03 -25.63
CA THR A 12 -6.71 6.22 -24.62
C THR A 12 -7.04 5.74 -23.22
N LYS A 13 -7.94 4.75 -23.06
CA LYS A 13 -8.31 4.21 -21.73
C LYS A 13 -7.79 2.78 -21.46
N SER A 14 -6.63 2.44 -22.02
CA SER A 14 -6.04 1.09 -21.90
C SER A 14 -4.65 1.04 -21.23
N ASN A 15 -4.03 2.18 -20.88
CA ASN A 15 -2.64 2.21 -20.39
C ASN A 15 -2.42 2.95 -19.06
N GLY A 16 -3.49 3.40 -18.38
CA GLY A 16 -3.37 4.22 -17.16
C GLY A 16 -2.65 3.48 -16.01
N ASN A 17 -3.10 2.27 -15.70
CA ASN A 17 -2.59 1.52 -14.54
C ASN A 17 -1.13 1.08 -14.71
N ASP A 18 -0.75 0.62 -15.90
CA ASP A 18 0.64 0.23 -16.20
C ASP A 18 1.59 1.43 -16.10
N SER A 19 1.12 2.63 -16.46
CA SER A 19 1.89 3.86 -16.31
C SER A 19 2.05 4.25 -14.84
N ILE A 20 0.97 4.14 -14.05
CA ILE A 20 0.96 4.48 -12.61
C ILE A 20 1.93 3.58 -11.82
N TRP A 21 1.89 2.26 -12.03
CA TRP A 21 2.80 1.34 -11.34
C TRP A 21 4.25 1.49 -11.81
N LYS A 22 4.48 1.77 -13.09
CA LYS A 22 5.83 2.09 -13.58
C LYS A 22 6.37 3.37 -12.93
N ARG A 23 5.52 4.40 -12.76
CA ARG A 23 5.86 5.63 -12.04
C ARG A 23 6.08 5.41 -10.56
N ALA A 24 5.29 4.54 -9.92
CA ALA A 24 5.49 4.10 -8.55
C ALA A 24 6.87 3.47 -8.34
N LEU A 25 7.36 2.73 -9.33
CA LEU A 25 8.67 2.08 -9.31
C LEU A 25 9.81 2.95 -9.87
N LEU A 26 9.50 4.16 -10.35
CA LEU A 26 10.49 5.13 -10.82
C LEU A 26 10.88 6.07 -9.67
N PRO A 27 12.17 6.15 -9.31
CA PRO A 27 12.61 7.08 -8.29
C PRO A 27 12.44 8.54 -8.79
N ASN A 28 12.05 9.45 -7.89
CA ASN A 28 11.80 10.88 -8.20
C ASN A 28 10.70 11.13 -9.26
N ALA A 29 9.70 10.23 -9.36
CA ALA A 29 8.58 10.49 -10.25
C ALA A 29 7.70 11.64 -9.70
N GLU A 30 7.44 12.64 -10.54
CA GLU A 30 6.41 13.65 -10.25
C GLU A 30 5.02 13.00 -10.30
N TRP A 31 4.14 13.33 -9.35
CA TRP A 31 2.75 12.90 -9.34
C TRP A 31 1.84 14.10 -9.64
N PRO A 32 1.04 14.08 -10.72
CA PRO A 32 0.23 15.23 -11.14
C PRO A 32 -1.12 15.24 -10.39
N ASP A 33 -1.47 14.08 -9.84
CA ASP A 33 -2.68 13.81 -9.09
C ASP A 33 -2.27 13.13 -7.78
N LYS A 34 -2.66 13.75 -6.67
CA LYS A 34 -2.40 13.28 -5.33
C LYS A 34 -3.13 11.96 -5.06
N GLU A 35 -4.34 11.78 -5.59
CA GLU A 35 -5.16 10.60 -5.36
C GLU A 35 -4.50 9.34 -5.97
N GLU A 36 -3.88 9.46 -7.16
CA GLU A 36 -3.12 8.36 -7.78
C GLU A 36 -1.94 7.91 -6.92
N PHE A 37 -1.26 8.86 -6.29
CA PHE A 37 -0.16 8.57 -5.38
C PHE A 37 -0.64 7.89 -4.10
N LEU A 38 -1.74 8.38 -3.52
CA LEU A 38 -2.38 7.80 -2.35
C LEU A 38 -2.86 6.36 -2.60
N ASP A 39 -3.41 6.09 -3.79
CA ASP A 39 -3.79 4.73 -4.22
C ASP A 39 -2.59 3.78 -4.23
N VAL A 40 -1.45 4.21 -4.79
CA VAL A 40 -0.21 3.41 -4.81
C VAL A 40 0.27 3.11 -3.39
N ILE A 41 0.29 4.12 -2.51
CA ILE A 41 0.66 3.96 -1.10
C ILE A 41 -0.28 2.98 -0.40
N TYR A 42 -1.59 3.11 -0.64
CA TYR A 42 -2.61 2.22 -0.09
C TYR A 42 -2.34 0.76 -0.47
N TRP A 43 -2.14 0.48 -1.76
CA TRP A 43 -1.90 -0.88 -2.25
C TRP A 43 -0.54 -1.46 -1.80
N MET A 44 0.50 -0.63 -1.75
CA MET A 44 1.81 -1.00 -1.20
C MET A 44 1.69 -1.42 0.27
N ARG A 45 1.00 -0.63 1.09
CA ARG A 45 0.73 -0.98 2.49
C ARG A 45 -0.07 -2.27 2.61
N GLN A 46 -1.06 -2.48 1.74
CA GLN A 46 -1.86 -3.70 1.77
C GLN A 46 -0.99 -4.94 1.48
N ALA A 47 -0.10 -4.86 0.49
CA ALA A 47 0.85 -5.92 0.18
C ALA A 47 1.79 -6.21 1.36
N ILE A 48 2.37 -5.16 1.97
CA ILE A 48 3.23 -5.28 3.15
C ILE A 48 2.47 -5.92 4.32
N GLY A 49 1.24 -5.50 4.58
CA GLY A 49 0.43 -6.05 5.67
C GLY A 49 0.15 -7.54 5.52
N ILE A 50 -0.17 -7.98 4.31
CA ILE A 50 -0.35 -9.41 4.01
C ILE A 50 0.97 -10.17 4.19
N ILE A 51 2.08 -9.67 3.63
CA ILE A 51 3.40 -10.32 3.74
C ILE A 51 3.83 -10.45 5.21
N LEU A 52 3.72 -9.38 5.99
CA LEU A 52 4.04 -9.39 7.42
C LEU A 52 3.12 -10.34 8.20
N GLY A 53 1.83 -10.38 7.87
CA GLY A 53 0.88 -11.29 8.50
C GLY A 53 1.24 -12.76 8.24
N LEU A 54 1.65 -13.08 7.01
CA LEU A 54 2.15 -14.42 6.66
C LEU A 54 3.42 -14.77 7.45
N CYS A 55 4.42 -13.87 7.44
CA CYS A 55 5.69 -14.08 8.14
C CYS A 55 5.49 -14.24 9.65
N TRP A 56 4.64 -13.41 10.29
CA TRP A 56 4.44 -13.45 11.74
C TRP A 56 3.61 -14.66 12.17
N GLY A 57 2.69 -15.11 11.31
CA GLY A 57 1.96 -16.35 11.49
C GLY A 57 2.86 -17.59 11.41
N LEU A 58 3.93 -17.53 10.61
CA LEU A 58 4.95 -18.58 10.51
C LEU A 58 5.97 -18.57 11.66
N LEU A 59 6.29 -17.40 12.24
CA LEU A 59 7.33 -17.22 13.27
C LEU A 59 6.81 -17.28 14.73
N PRO A 60 5.73 -18.04 14.98
CA PRO A 60 4.80 -17.92 16.12
C PRO A 60 4.92 -16.67 17.00
N LEU A 61 4.98 -15.47 16.40
CA LEU A 61 5.06 -14.24 17.18
C LEU A 61 3.75 -14.09 17.95
N LYS A 62 3.84 -13.82 19.25
CA LYS A 62 2.68 -13.74 20.15
C LYS A 62 2.63 -12.37 20.84
N GLY A 63 1.40 -11.90 21.07
CA GLY A 63 1.12 -10.73 21.89
C GLY A 63 1.46 -9.40 21.24
N PHE A 64 1.58 -8.37 22.08
CA PHE A 64 1.73 -6.97 21.68
C PHE A 64 2.98 -6.69 20.83
N LEU A 65 4.05 -7.49 20.98
CA LEU A 65 5.28 -7.30 20.24
C LEU A 65 5.08 -7.44 18.72
N GLY A 66 4.22 -8.37 18.28
CA GLY A 66 3.89 -8.55 16.86
C GLY A 66 3.20 -7.32 16.26
N LEU A 67 2.29 -6.71 17.04
CA LEU A 67 1.57 -5.48 16.68
C LEU A 67 2.53 -4.29 16.63
N LEU A 68 3.38 -4.14 17.66
CA LEU A 68 4.34 -3.05 17.73
C LEU A 68 5.34 -3.10 16.56
N LEU A 69 5.85 -4.30 16.24
CA LEU A 69 6.73 -4.49 15.10
C LEU A 69 6.03 -4.17 13.78
N PHE A 70 4.76 -4.57 13.61
CA PHE A 70 3.99 -4.21 12.42
C PHE A 70 3.93 -2.68 12.26
N VAL A 71 3.57 -1.94 13.31
CA VAL A 71 3.47 -0.46 13.25
C VAL A 71 4.82 0.16 12.89
N ILE A 72 5.91 -0.29 13.53
CA ILE A 72 7.26 0.24 13.27
C ILE A 72 7.68 -0.04 11.82
N VAL A 73 7.54 -1.28 11.35
CA VAL A 73 7.96 -1.67 9.99
C VAL A 73 7.09 -0.97 8.94
N ASN A 74 5.77 -0.92 9.15
CA ASN A 74 4.84 -0.28 8.22
C ASN A 74 5.12 1.23 8.09
N ALA A 75 5.34 1.91 9.22
CA ALA A 75 5.70 3.33 9.21
C ALA A 75 7.08 3.57 8.58
N ALA A 76 8.08 2.75 8.92
CA ALA A 76 9.44 2.88 8.40
C ALA A 76 9.50 2.67 6.88
N VAL A 77 8.82 1.65 6.35
CA VAL A 77 8.82 1.37 4.90
C VAL A 77 8.20 2.53 4.12
N ILE A 78 7.10 3.08 4.60
CA ILE A 78 6.44 4.20 3.90
C ILE A 78 7.26 5.49 4.04
N TYR A 79 7.82 5.74 5.22
CA TYR A 79 8.74 6.87 5.39
C TYR A 79 9.94 6.80 4.44
N VAL A 80 10.59 5.63 4.36
CA VAL A 80 11.72 5.41 3.43
C VAL A 80 11.28 5.52 1.97
N TYR A 81 10.10 5.00 1.62
CA TYR A 81 9.59 5.09 0.25
C TYR A 81 9.33 6.56 -0.15
N VAL A 82 8.61 7.33 0.68
CA VAL A 82 8.30 8.74 0.40
C VAL A 82 9.58 9.60 0.39
N SER A 83 10.39 9.49 1.44
CA SER A 83 11.57 10.33 1.65
C SER A 83 12.75 9.96 0.75
N SER A 84 13.09 8.66 0.66
CA SER A 84 14.29 8.21 -0.05
C SER A 84 14.02 7.80 -1.50
N PHE A 85 12.87 7.23 -1.82
CA PHE A 85 12.58 6.69 -3.15
C PHE A 85 11.85 7.70 -4.05
N GLN A 86 10.81 8.34 -3.53
CA GLN A 86 10.08 9.40 -4.25
C GLN A 86 10.77 10.77 -4.15
N ASN A 87 11.53 11.03 -3.08
CA ASN A 87 12.18 12.34 -2.82
C ASN A 87 11.17 13.50 -2.92
N VAL A 88 9.94 13.22 -2.52
CA VAL A 88 8.82 14.15 -2.58
C VAL A 88 8.90 15.09 -1.38
N ASP A 89 8.74 16.39 -1.63
CA ASP A 89 8.60 17.36 -0.56
C ASP A 89 7.25 17.15 0.13
N GLU A 90 7.30 16.72 1.38
CA GLU A 90 6.14 16.19 2.12
C GLU A 90 5.05 17.26 2.29
N GLU A 91 5.42 18.54 2.22
CA GLU A 91 4.51 19.69 2.31
C GLU A 91 3.59 19.83 1.09
N GLU A 92 4.00 19.35 -0.10
CA GLU A 92 3.22 19.51 -1.32
C GLU A 92 2.01 18.55 -1.39
N TYR A 93 2.04 17.45 -0.62
CA TYR A 93 1.01 16.42 -0.61
C TYR A 93 0.09 16.50 0.63
N GLY A 94 0.02 17.65 1.29
CA GLY A 94 -0.80 17.84 2.50
C GLY A 94 -0.12 17.38 3.80
N GLY A 95 1.18 17.08 3.75
CA GLY A 95 1.99 16.64 4.87
C GLY A 95 2.08 15.11 4.99
N MET A 96 3.19 14.62 5.55
CA MET A 96 3.44 13.21 5.87
C MET A 96 2.31 12.54 6.66
N TRP A 97 1.52 13.31 7.41
CA TRP A 97 0.40 12.83 8.21
C TRP A 97 -0.74 12.24 7.37
N GLU A 98 -1.03 12.82 6.20
CA GLU A 98 -2.10 12.33 5.32
C GLU A 98 -1.69 11.02 4.65
N ILE A 99 -0.47 10.98 4.10
CA ILE A 99 0.15 9.77 3.54
C ILE A 99 0.31 8.67 4.59
N THR A 100 0.61 9.04 5.84
CA THR A 100 0.78 8.09 6.94
C THR A 100 -0.55 7.45 7.35
N LYS A 101 -1.65 8.20 7.29
CA LYS A 101 -2.99 7.69 7.59
C LYS A 101 -3.54 6.83 6.48
N GLU A 102 -3.24 7.18 5.24
CA GLU A 102 -3.77 6.50 4.08
C GLU A 102 -3.39 5.01 4.07
N GLY A 103 -4.40 4.15 3.98
CA GLY A 103 -4.21 2.69 3.99
C GLY A 103 -3.70 2.08 5.29
N PHE A 104 -3.46 2.83 6.38
CA PHE A 104 -2.95 2.26 7.63
C PHE A 104 -3.95 1.32 8.30
N MET A 105 -5.20 1.77 8.47
CA MET A 105 -6.24 0.99 9.17
C MET A 105 -6.62 -0.28 8.39
N THR A 106 -6.68 -0.20 7.05
CA THR A 106 -6.98 -1.33 6.17
C THR A 106 -5.82 -2.31 6.08
N SER A 107 -4.57 -1.82 5.98
CA SER A 107 -3.37 -2.66 6.06
C SER A 107 -3.24 -3.36 7.42
N PHE A 108 -3.56 -2.66 8.51
CA PHE A 108 -3.57 -3.24 9.86
C PHE A 108 -4.61 -4.35 9.99
N ALA A 109 -5.84 -4.13 9.50
CA ALA A 109 -6.86 -5.16 9.48
C ALA A 109 -6.43 -6.37 8.62
N GLY A 110 -5.85 -6.12 7.45
CA GLY A 110 -5.31 -7.17 6.57
C GLY A 110 -4.22 -7.99 7.26
N PHE A 111 -3.26 -7.32 7.89
CA PHE A 111 -2.22 -7.95 8.69
C PHE A 111 -2.80 -8.85 9.78
N LEU A 112 -3.75 -8.34 10.58
CA LEU A 112 -4.39 -9.12 11.65
C LEU A 112 -5.10 -10.37 11.12
N VAL A 113 -5.88 -10.22 10.05
CA VAL A 113 -6.61 -11.34 9.45
C VAL A 113 -5.65 -12.41 8.95
N THR A 114 -4.64 -12.02 8.17
CA THR A 114 -3.64 -12.97 7.65
C THR A 114 -2.83 -13.61 8.77
N TRP A 115 -2.43 -12.84 9.78
CA TRP A 115 -1.68 -13.35 10.93
C TRP A 115 -2.49 -14.36 11.74
N ILE A 116 -3.74 -14.06 12.08
CA ILE A 116 -4.61 -14.97 12.85
C ILE A 116 -4.88 -16.25 12.07
N ILE A 117 -5.21 -16.16 10.78
CA ILE A 117 -5.47 -17.33 9.94
C ILE A 117 -4.23 -18.23 9.87
N MET A 118 -3.05 -17.66 9.60
CA MET A 118 -1.81 -18.41 9.52
C MET A 118 -1.40 -19.02 10.85
N PHE A 119 -1.48 -18.23 11.93
CA PHE A 119 -1.13 -18.68 13.26
C PHE A 119 -2.03 -19.85 13.68
N THR A 120 -3.34 -19.72 13.50
CA THR A 120 -4.33 -20.77 13.80
C THR A 120 -4.10 -21.99 12.91
N GLY A 121 -3.97 -21.82 11.59
CA GLY A 121 -3.80 -22.92 10.65
C GLY A 121 -2.55 -23.77 10.91
N LEU A 122 -1.44 -23.15 11.34
CA LEU A 122 -0.17 -23.86 11.56
C LEU A 122 -0.04 -24.41 12.98
N HIS A 123 -0.55 -23.71 13.99
CA HIS A 123 -0.33 -24.08 15.40
C HIS A 123 -1.54 -24.76 16.05
N SER A 124 -2.73 -24.72 15.45
CA SER A 124 -3.87 -25.50 15.95
C SER A 124 -3.77 -26.99 15.60
N THR A 125 -2.92 -27.36 14.64
CA THR A 125 -2.71 -28.78 14.26
C THR A 125 -1.65 -29.48 15.13
N SER A 126 -0.83 -28.74 15.90
CA SER A 126 0.20 -29.34 16.77
C SER A 126 -0.33 -29.93 18.08
N GLU A 127 -1.64 -29.88 18.33
CA GLU A 127 -2.29 -30.38 19.55
C GLU A 127 -3.17 -31.64 19.29
N LEU A 128 -3.00 -32.31 18.15
CA LEU A 128 -3.65 -33.60 17.79
C LEU A 128 -2.60 -34.70 17.64
#